data_AF-A0A399PQ98-F1
#
_entry.id   AF-A0A399PQ98-F1
#
_cell.length_a   1.000
_cell.length_b   1.000
_cell.length_c   1.000
_cell.angle_alpha   90.00
_cell.angle_beta   90.00
_cell.angle_gamma   90.00
#
_symmetry.space_group_name_H-M   'P 1'
#
loop_
_entity.id
_entity.type
_entity.pdbx_description
1 polymer ?
#
loop_
_entity_poly.entity_id
_entity_poly.type
_entity_poly.pdbx_seq_one_letter_code
_entity_poly.pdbx_strand_id
1 'polypeptide(L)' 'MSSPVTLTARALLLDMDGTLVDSTALVEEIWTMLAPRFGHDPADLLRRIHGVRAADSIARFAPAGSDVPALLAELDRLE' A
#
# COMPACT_ATOMS: atom_id res chain seq x y z
N MET A 1 16.23 -23.92 16.18
CA MET A 1 16.71 -22.93 15.19
C MET A 1 16.71 -23.61 13.83
N SER A 2 16.07 -23.03 12.82
CA SER A 2 16.06 -23.61 11.47
C SER A 2 17.45 -23.47 10.83
N SER A 3 17.87 -24.46 10.06
CA SER A 3 19.10 -24.39 9.28
C SER A 3 18.95 -23.37 8.13
N PRO A 4 20.02 -22.65 7.77
CA PRO A 4 19.95 -21.66 6.69
C PRO A 4 19.69 -22.33 5.33
N VAL A 5 18.84 -21.68 4.52
CA VAL A 5 18.57 -22.09 3.13
C VAL A 5 19.51 -21.32 2.21
N THR A 6 20.20 -22.02 1.31
CA THR A 6 21.08 -21.42 0.29
C THR A 6 20.39 -21.51 -1.07
N LEU A 7 20.30 -20.39 -1.79
CA LEU A 7 19.70 -20.29 -3.12
C LEU A 7 20.74 -19.74 -4.12
N THR A 8 20.84 -20.35 -5.30
CA THR A 8 21.70 -19.88 -6.40
C THR A 8 20.84 -19.31 -7.51
N ALA A 9 20.99 -18.02 -7.80
CA ALA A 9 20.24 -17.33 -8.85
C ALA A 9 21.13 -16.30 -9.58
N ARG A 10 20.73 -15.92 -10.80
CA ARG A 10 21.45 -14.87 -11.56
C ARG A 10 21.13 -13.45 -11.08
N ALA A 11 19.95 -13.25 -10.49
CA ALA A 11 19.50 -11.99 -9.93
C ALA A 11 18.43 -12.26 -8.86
N LEU A 12 18.24 -11.29 -7.98
CA LEU A 12 17.21 -11.28 -6.93
C LEU A 12 16.47 -9.95 -7.03
N LEU A 13 15.14 -10.01 -7.11
CA LEU A 13 14.27 -8.83 -6.99
C LEU A 13 13.54 -8.95 -5.66
N LEU A 14 13.63 -7.90 -4.86
CA LEU A 14 12.96 -7.78 -3.58
C LEU A 14 12.00 -6.62 -3.70
N ASP A 15 10.78 -6.83 -3.22
CA ASP A 15 9.86 -5.73 -2.96
C ASP A 15 10.38 -4.89 -1.78
N MET A 16 9.86 -3.66 -1.61
CA MET A 16 10.29 -2.76 -0.54
C MET A 16 9.39 -2.92 0.70
N ASP A 17 8.12 -2.56 0.56
CA ASP A 17 7.16 -2.51 1.66
C ASP A 17 6.75 -3.90 2.12
N GLY A 18 6.81 -4.15 3.42
CA GLY A 18 6.55 -5.47 4.02
C GLY A 18 7.59 -6.55 3.66
N THR A 19 8.62 -6.22 2.88
CA THR A 19 9.71 -7.14 2.51
C THR A 19 11.05 -6.68 3.06
N LEU A 20 11.48 -5.46 2.73
CA LEU A 20 12.71 -4.85 3.23
C LEU A 20 12.44 -3.90 4.41
N VAL A 21 11.28 -3.24 4.41
CA VAL A 21 10.88 -2.27 5.44
C VAL A 21 9.54 -2.72 6.03
N ASP A 22 9.43 -2.72 7.37
CA ASP A 22 8.16 -2.94 8.04
C ASP A 22 7.33 -1.64 8.05
N SER A 23 6.73 -1.32 6.90
CA SER A 23 5.86 -0.16 6.68
C SER A 23 4.36 -0.50 6.85
N THR A 24 4.05 -1.76 7.18
CA THR A 24 2.67 -2.30 7.19
C THR A 24 1.74 -1.48 8.07
N ALA A 25 2.14 -1.21 9.32
CA ALA A 25 1.29 -0.52 10.28
C ALA A 25 0.96 0.92 9.86
N LEU A 26 1.95 1.65 9.32
CA LEU A 26 1.77 3.03 8.86
C LEU A 26 0.83 3.08 7.65
N VAL A 27 1.06 2.22 6.66
CA VAL A 27 0.22 2.13 5.46
C VAL A 27 -1.22 1.77 5.86
N GLU A 28 -1.42 0.78 6.74
CA GLU A 28 -2.76 0.42 7.20
C GLU A 28 -3.48 1.56 7.93
N GLU A 29 -2.77 2.34 8.75
CA GLU A 29 -3.35 3.51 9.44
C GLU A 29 -3.82 4.58 8.44
N ILE A 30 -2.97 4.94 7.48
CA ILE A 30 -3.31 5.96 6.47
C ILE A 30 -4.53 5.51 5.64
N TRP A 31 -4.54 4.27 5.16
CA TRP A 31 -5.65 3.75 4.36
C TRP A 31 -6.94 3.58 5.17
N THR A 32 -6.84 3.26 6.46
CA THR A 32 -7.98 3.25 7.38
C THR A 32 -8.61 4.63 7.53
N MET A 33 -7.80 5.69 7.58
CA MET A 33 -8.30 7.07 7.61
C MET A 33 -8.92 7.52 6.28
N LEU A 34 -8.39 7.06 5.15
CA LEU A 34 -8.88 7.42 3.82
C LEU A 34 -10.15 6.67 3.42
N ALA A 35 -10.33 5.42 3.85
CA ALA A 35 -11.45 4.59 3.43
C ALA A 35 -12.83 5.25 3.62
N PRO A 36 -13.15 5.88 4.77
CA PRO A 36 -14.42 6.60 4.94
C PRO A 36 -14.57 7.79 3.99
N ARG A 37 -13.47 8.53 3.69
CA ARG A 37 -13.47 9.65 2.73
C ARG A 37 -13.78 9.17 1.31
N PHE A 38 -13.43 7.92 1.02
CA PHE A 38 -13.72 7.27 -0.26
C PHE A 38 -15.06 6.52 -0.29
N GLY A 39 -15.78 6.48 0.83
CA GLY A 39 -17.06 5.76 0.94
C GLY A 39 -16.89 4.24 1.02
N HIS A 40 -15.74 3.77 1.51
CA HIS A 40 -15.43 2.36 1.69
C HIS A 40 -15.31 1.98 3.17
N ASP A 41 -15.66 0.74 3.48
CA ASP A 41 -15.30 0.14 4.76
C ASP A 41 -13.77 -0.08 4.81
N PRO A 42 -13.08 0.29 5.92
CA PRO A 42 -11.64 0.13 6.05
C PRO A 42 -11.16 -1.31 5.87
N ALA A 43 -11.83 -2.29 6.48
CA ALA A 43 -11.41 -3.69 6.39
C ALA A 43 -11.56 -4.24 4.96
N ASP A 44 -12.60 -3.82 4.24
CA ASP A 44 -12.75 -4.15 2.83
C ASP A 44 -11.69 -3.50 1.96
N LEU A 45 -11.29 -2.26 2.24
CA LEU A 45 -10.28 -1.55 1.47
C LEU A 45 -8.87 -2.12 1.72
N LEU A 46 -8.48 -2.35 2.97
CA LEU A 46 -7.16 -2.91 3.33
C LEU A 46 -6.90 -4.26 2.65
N ARG A 47 -7.90 -5.13 2.57
CA ARG A 47 -7.79 -6.43 1.87
C ARG A 47 -7.44 -6.31 0.37
N ARG A 48 -7.55 -5.13 -0.23
CA ARG A 48 -7.37 -4.90 -1.67
C ARG A 48 -6.17 -4.02 -2.03
N ILE A 49 -5.51 -3.37 -1.06
CA ILE A 49 -4.45 -2.39 -1.33
C ILE A 49 -3.02 -2.91 -1.09
N HIS A 50 -2.83 -3.98 -0.30
CA HIS A 50 -1.49 -4.53 -0.05
C HIS A 50 -0.81 -4.99 -1.35
N GLY A 51 0.44 -4.54 -1.55
CA GLY A 51 1.23 -4.85 -2.75
C GLY A 51 0.75 -4.17 -4.04
N VAL A 52 -0.18 -3.22 -3.94
CA VAL A 52 -0.68 -2.42 -5.07
C VAL A 52 -0.13 -1.01 -4.93
N ARG A 53 0.26 -0.40 -6.07
CA ARG A 53 0.75 0.98 -6.06
C ARG A 53 -0.33 1.92 -5.53
N ALA A 54 0.06 2.84 -4.66
CA ALA A 54 -0.80 3.91 -4.15
C ALA A 54 -1.64 4.60 -5.25
N ALA A 55 -1.01 4.97 -6.37
CA ALA A 55 -1.67 5.57 -7.53
C ALA A 55 -2.80 4.70 -8.12
N ASP A 56 -2.60 3.39 -8.22
CA ASP A 56 -3.61 2.48 -8.74
C ASP A 56 -4.77 2.32 -7.75
N SER A 57 -4.45 2.27 -6.45
CA SER A 57 -5.45 2.21 -5.38
C SER A 57 -6.30 3.49 -5.34
N ILE A 58 -5.69 4.69 -5.39
CA ILE A 58 -6.42 5.96 -5.42
C ILE A 58 -7.29 6.05 -6.68
N ALA A 59 -6.74 5.75 -7.87
CA ALA A 59 -7.52 5.78 -9.11
C ALA A 59 -8.71 4.82 -9.09
N ARG A 60 -8.60 3.69 -8.38
CA ARG A 60 -9.64 2.66 -8.29
C ARG A 60 -10.71 2.94 -7.25
N PHE A 61 -10.33 3.50 -6.10
CA PHE A 61 -11.20 3.59 -4.93
C PHE A 61 -11.62 5.02 -4.59
N ALA A 62 -10.96 6.05 -5.11
CA ALA A 62 -11.39 7.42 -4.88
C ALA A 62 -12.77 7.69 -5.51
N PRO A 63 -13.60 8.56 -4.89
CA PRO A 63 -14.89 8.95 -5.45
C PRO A 63 -14.75 9.52 -6.87
N ALA A 64 -15.78 9.30 -7.70
CA ALA A 64 -15.82 9.85 -9.05
C ALA A 64 -15.67 11.39 -9.02
N GLY A 65 -14.78 11.92 -9.87
CA GLY A 65 -14.47 13.35 -9.94
C GLY A 65 -13.43 13.84 -8.92
N SER A 66 -12.82 12.93 -8.15
CA SER A 66 -11.71 13.28 -7.26
C SER A 66 -10.46 13.70 -8.04
N ASP A 67 -9.73 14.68 -7.49
CA ASP A 67 -8.41 15.08 -7.98
C ASP A 67 -7.36 14.05 -7.55
N VAL A 68 -7.13 13.05 -8.40
CA VAL A 68 -6.17 11.96 -8.15
C VAL A 68 -4.74 12.47 -7.90
N PRO A 69 -4.19 13.40 -8.71
CA PRO A 69 -2.89 14.01 -8.40
C PRO A 69 -2.80 14.66 -7.02
N ALA A 70 -3.84 15.40 -6.60
CA ALA A 70 -3.84 16.04 -5.28
C ALA A 70 -3.90 15.02 -4.14
N LEU A 71 -4.69 13.96 -4.29
CA LEU A 71 -4.78 12.87 -3.31
C LEU A 71 -3.46 12.08 -3.20
N LEU A 72 -2.76 11.87 -4.32
CA LEU A 72 -1.43 11.25 -4.30
C LEU A 72 -0.42 12.12 -3.56
N ALA A 73 -0.39 13.42 -3.84
CA ALA A 73 0.48 14.35 -3.12
C ALA A 73 0.12 14.49 -1.62
N GLU A 74 -1.13 14.21 -1.24
CA GLU A 74 -1.52 14.10 0.17
C GLU A 74 -0.96 12.83 0.80
N LEU A 75 -1.12 11.69 0.13
CA LEU A 75 -0.60 10.40 0.58
C LEU A 75 0.93 10.41 0.73
N ASP A 76 1.65 10.95 -0.26
CA ASP A 76 3.12 11.07 -0.25
C ASP A 76 3.64 11.94 0.93
N ARG A 77 2.79 12.77 1.54
CA ARG A 77 3.16 13.56 2.73
C ARG A 77 2.90 12.83 4.05
N LEU A 78 2.12 11.75 4.01
CA LEU A 78 1.75 10.96 5.19
C LEU A 78 2.63 9.71 5.34
N GLU A 79 3.15 9.20 4.23
CA GLU A 79 4.19 8.15 4.16
C GLU A 79 5.59 8.69 4.53
#